data_AF-A0A962W6P3-F1
#
_entry.id   AF-A0A962W6P3-F1
#
_cell.length_a   1.000
_cell.length_b   1.000
_cell.length_c   1.000
_cell.angle_alpha   90.00
_cell.angle_beta   90.00
_cell.angle_gamma   90.00
#
_symmetry.space_group_name_H-M   'P 1'
#
loop_
_entity.id
_entity.type
_entity.pdbx_description
1 polymer ?
#
loop_
_entity_poly.entity_id
_entity_poly.type
_entity_poly.pdbx_seq_one_letter_code
_entity_poly.pdbx_strand_id
1 'polypeptide(L)'
;MNILQAIDSRTKVMALIALIAEALFLGSLATLPSSETLYALIACAVILIVTLGGIVLVEVTEIRTKRAALNPDSKDSHSCSHTNIPENIRNELSLPFLVRRDKQSEDQREILDFIERRTAAGGSVSQKELEDQFAKHVGRYVYWRLEVLQYLGFLQKVDTGEKHGDKPRFSYKLSSEYKKERTSTFG
;
A
#
# COMPACT_ATOMS: atom_id res chain seq x y z
N MET A 1 0.75 -18.79 22.16
CA MET A 1 0.53 -19.62 20.94
C MET A 1 -0.79 -19.19 20.31
N ASN A 2 -0.79 -18.04 19.61
CA ASN A 2 -2.00 -17.45 19.02
C ASN A 2 -1.77 -17.20 17.54
N ILE A 3 -1.92 -18.24 16.72
CA ILE A 3 -1.91 -18.17 15.25
C ILE A 3 -3.02 -17.23 14.73
N LEU A 4 -4.07 -16.99 15.53
CA LEU A 4 -5.20 -16.10 15.22
C LEU A 4 -4.88 -14.59 15.26
N GLN A 5 -3.77 -14.18 15.89
CA GLN A 5 -3.39 -12.75 15.93
C GLN A 5 -2.63 -12.30 14.68
N ALA A 6 -2.10 -13.22 13.88
CA ALA A 6 -1.34 -12.90 12.66
C ALA A 6 -2.23 -12.73 11.41
N ILE A 7 -3.51 -13.08 11.48
CA ILE A 7 -4.45 -12.92 10.36
C ILE A 7 -4.97 -11.48 10.36
N ASP A 8 -4.72 -10.78 9.25
CA ASP A 8 -5.09 -9.39 9.03
C ASP A 8 -6.60 -9.17 9.21
N SER A 9 -6.96 -7.98 9.69
CA SER A 9 -8.35 -7.59 9.99
C SER A 9 -9.28 -7.76 8.79
N ARG A 10 -8.78 -7.54 7.57
CA ARG A 10 -9.55 -7.72 6.32
C ARG A 10 -9.91 -9.18 6.06
N THR A 11 -8.96 -10.10 6.22
CA THR A 11 -9.20 -11.54 6.05
C THR A 11 -10.19 -12.06 7.09
N LYS A 12 -10.16 -11.52 8.32
CA LYS A 12 -11.16 -11.82 9.37
C LYS A 12 -12.57 -11.37 8.98
N VAL A 13 -12.70 -10.17 8.42
CA VAL A 13 -14.00 -9.65 7.96
C VAL A 13 -14.55 -10.49 6.81
N MET A 14 -13.71 -10.86 5.84
CA MET A 14 -14.12 -11.71 4.71
C MET A 14 -14.54 -13.11 5.18
N ALA A 15 -13.77 -13.73 6.08
CA ALA A 15 -14.11 -15.03 6.65
C ALA A 15 -15.41 -14.99 7.48
N LEU A 16 -15.63 -13.92 8.24
CA LEU A 16 -16.87 -13.74 9.01
C LEU A 16 -18.09 -13.59 8.11
N ILE A 17 -17.97 -12.83 7.02
CA ILE A 17 -19.06 -12.67 6.02
C ILE A 17 -19.39 -14.01 5.36
N ALA A 18 -18.36 -14.80 4.99
CA ALA A 18 -18.56 -16.14 4.44
C ALA A 18 -19.29 -17.07 5.43
N LEU A 19 -18.90 -17.05 6.71
CA LEU A 19 -19.51 -17.88 7.75
C LEU A 19 -20.97 -17.48 8.03
N ILE A 20 -21.28 -16.18 8.03
CA ILE A 20 -22.66 -15.69 8.17
C ILE A 20 -23.51 -16.12 6.97
N ALA A 21 -22.97 -16.06 5.75
CA ALA A 21 -23.67 -16.50 4.54
C ALA A 21 -23.98 -18.01 4.57
N GLU A 22 -23.04 -18.85 5.02
CA GLU A 22 -23.26 -20.29 5.19
C GLU A 22 -24.32 -20.58 6.26
N ALA A 23 -24.30 -19.88 7.39
CA ALA A 23 -25.27 -20.06 8.47
C ALA A 23 -26.70 -19.66 8.04
N LEU A 24 -26.84 -18.55 7.32
CA LEU A 24 -28.12 -18.11 6.75
C LEU A 24 -28.64 -19.12 5.72
N PHE A 25 -27.74 -19.69 4.92
CA PHE A 25 -28.09 -20.69 3.93
C PHE A 25 -28.57 -22.01 4.57
N LEU A 26 -27.88 -22.52 5.59
CA LEU A 26 -28.30 -23.67 6.38
C LEU A 26 -29.67 -23.46 7.05
N GLY A 27 -29.94 -22.24 7.53
CA GLY A 27 -31.25 -21.85 8.05
C GLY A 27 -32.36 -21.90 6.99
N SER A 28 -32.06 -21.51 5.74
CA SER A 28 -33.03 -21.54 4.64
C SER A 28 -33.37 -22.96 4.17
N LEU A 29 -32.43 -23.91 4.27
CA LEU A 29 -32.66 -25.31 3.93
C LEU A 29 -33.72 -25.98 4.81
N ALA A 30 -33.90 -25.52 6.05
CA ALA A 30 -34.90 -26.04 6.97
C ALA A 30 -36.34 -25.60 6.63
N THR A 31 -36.51 -24.58 5.80
CA THR A 31 -37.82 -24.00 5.47
C THR A 31 -38.27 -24.26 4.03
N LEU A 32 -37.45 -24.93 3.21
CA LEU A 32 -37.71 -25.17 1.79
C LEU A 32 -38.47 -26.48 1.52
N PRO A 33 -39.50 -26.48 0.65
CA PRO A 33 -40.17 -27.70 0.20
C PRO A 33 -39.27 -28.59 -0.68
N SER A 34 -39.47 -29.91 -0.59
CA SER A 34 -38.58 -30.93 -1.17
C SER A 34 -38.36 -30.85 -2.69
N SER A 35 -39.27 -30.20 -3.43
CA SER A 35 -39.16 -29.99 -4.88
C SER A 35 -38.13 -28.93 -5.27
N GLU A 36 -37.80 -28.00 -4.37
CA GLU A 36 -36.88 -26.88 -4.61
C GLU A 36 -35.51 -27.08 -3.96
N THR A 37 -35.39 -28.06 -3.06
CA THR A 37 -34.15 -28.37 -2.32
C THR A 37 -32.98 -28.69 -3.24
N LEU A 38 -33.21 -29.36 -4.38
CA LEU A 38 -32.16 -29.68 -5.35
C LEU A 38 -31.57 -28.43 -5.99
N TYR A 39 -32.41 -27.48 -6.42
CA TYR A 39 -31.96 -26.23 -7.02
C TYR A 39 -31.23 -25.34 -6.02
N ALA A 40 -31.72 -25.29 -4.78
CA ALA A 40 -31.05 -24.59 -3.68
C ALA A 40 -29.66 -25.19 -3.39
N LEU A 41 -29.52 -26.52 -3.39
CA LEU A 41 -28.24 -27.21 -3.24
C LEU A 41 -27.26 -26.89 -4.37
N ILE A 42 -27.73 -26.89 -5.62
CA ILE A 42 -26.89 -26.56 -6.78
C ILE A 42 -26.43 -25.10 -6.70
N ALA A 43 -27.34 -24.16 -6.41
CA ALA A 43 -27.00 -22.76 -6.26
C ALA A 43 -25.96 -22.53 -5.15
N CYS A 44 -26.08 -23.25 -4.03
CA CYS A 44 -25.11 -23.18 -2.94
C CYS A 44 -23.75 -23.74 -3.31
N ALA A 45 -23.71 -24.91 -3.96
CA ALA A 45 -22.45 -25.49 -4.43
C ALA A 45 -21.71 -24.50 -5.36
N VAL A 46 -22.43 -23.81 -6.25
CA VAL A 46 -21.86 -22.77 -7.12
C VAL A 46 -21.32 -21.59 -6.30
N ILE A 47 -22.10 -21.06 -5.35
CA ILE A 47 -21.65 -19.95 -4.50
C ILE A 47 -20.42 -20.33 -3.69
N LEU A 48 -20.38 -21.54 -3.11
CA LEU A 48 -19.23 -22.06 -2.36
C LEU A 48 -17.99 -22.20 -3.23
N ILE A 49 -18.12 -22.70 -4.46
CA ILE A 49 -16.99 -22.79 -5.39
C ILE A 49 -16.47 -21.39 -5.73
N VAL A 50 -17.34 -20.41 -5.94
CA VAL A 50 -16.97 -19.02 -6.24
C VAL A 50 -16.30 -18.36 -5.03
N THR A 51 -16.82 -18.54 -3.82
CA THR A 51 -16.20 -17.97 -2.60
C THR A 51 -14.86 -18.61 -2.29
N LEU A 52 -14.74 -19.94 -2.36
CA LEU A 52 -13.45 -20.63 -2.21
C LEU A 52 -12.45 -20.19 -3.28
N GLY A 53 -12.89 -20.09 -4.53
CA GLY A 53 -12.07 -19.56 -5.62
C GLY A 53 -11.59 -18.12 -5.35
N GLY A 54 -12.47 -17.25 -4.84
CA GLY A 54 -12.13 -15.88 -4.45
C GLY A 54 -11.12 -15.82 -3.31
N ILE A 55 -11.29 -16.64 -2.26
CA ILE A 55 -10.35 -16.73 -1.14
C ILE A 55 -8.98 -17.22 -1.62
N VAL A 56 -8.95 -18.31 -2.40
CA VAL A 56 -7.70 -18.85 -2.96
C VAL A 56 -7.03 -17.84 -3.89
N LEU A 57 -7.78 -17.13 -4.72
CA LEU A 57 -7.24 -16.09 -5.59
C LEU A 57 -6.60 -14.97 -4.76
N VAL A 58 -7.25 -14.51 -3.69
CA VAL A 58 -6.70 -13.50 -2.78
C VAL A 58 -5.41 -14.00 -2.12
N GLU A 59 -5.40 -15.22 -1.57
CA GLU A 59 -4.18 -15.79 -0.98
C GLU A 59 -3.05 -15.97 -2.01
N VAL A 60 -3.36 -16.43 -3.23
CA VAL A 60 -2.38 -16.56 -4.31
C VAL A 60 -1.83 -15.20 -4.73
N THR A 61 -2.67 -14.16 -4.80
CA THR A 61 -2.21 -12.81 -5.08
C THR A 61 -1.31 -12.29 -3.95
N GLU A 62 -1.68 -12.50 -2.68
CA GLU A 62 -0.83 -12.11 -1.55
C GLU A 62 0.51 -12.86 -1.52
N ILE A 63 0.51 -14.17 -1.80
CA ILE A 63 1.74 -14.98 -1.87
C ILE A 63 2.61 -14.53 -3.04
N ARG A 64 2.01 -14.19 -4.18
CA ARG A 64 2.74 -13.63 -5.33
C ARG A 64 3.32 -12.26 -5.00
N THR A 65 2.58 -11.38 -4.32
CA THR A 65 3.09 -10.08 -3.87
C THR A 65 4.23 -10.25 -2.86
N LYS A 66 4.10 -11.17 -1.91
CA LYS A 66 5.16 -11.50 -0.94
C LYS A 66 6.39 -12.11 -1.60
N ARG A 67 6.22 -13.00 -2.60
CA ARG A 67 7.33 -13.59 -3.38
C ARG A 67 8.00 -12.58 -4.31
N ALA A 68 7.24 -11.69 -4.95
CA ALA A 68 7.79 -10.60 -5.76
C ALA A 68 8.60 -9.61 -4.90
N ALA A 69 8.19 -9.37 -3.65
CA ALA A 69 8.97 -8.59 -2.69
C ALA A 69 10.23 -9.30 -2.16
N LEU A 70 10.36 -10.62 -2.37
CA LEU A 70 11.49 -11.43 -1.87
C LEU A 70 12.51 -11.78 -2.97
N ASN A 71 12.27 -11.44 -4.24
CA ASN A 71 13.20 -11.76 -5.33
C ASN A 71 13.27 -10.61 -6.36
N PRO A 72 14.12 -9.58 -6.14
CA PRO A 72 14.17 -8.40 -7.00
C PRO A 72 14.97 -8.58 -8.30
N ASP A 73 15.38 -9.80 -8.66
CA ASP A 73 16.40 -10.03 -9.69
C ASP A 73 15.91 -10.78 -10.94
N SER A 74 14.66 -10.56 -11.36
CA SER A 74 14.29 -10.84 -12.76
C SER A 74 13.90 -9.56 -13.47
N LYS A 75 14.86 -9.05 -14.26
CA LYS A 75 14.62 -8.16 -15.39
C LYS A 75 13.40 -8.66 -16.16
N ASP A 76 12.38 -7.81 -16.26
CA ASP A 76 11.64 -7.60 -17.50
C ASP A 76 11.20 -6.15 -17.55
N SER A 77 11.94 -5.41 -18.36
CA SER A 77 11.58 -4.11 -18.90
C SER A 77 10.34 -4.27 -19.79
N HIS A 78 9.31 -3.50 -19.45
CA HIS A 78 8.09 -3.15 -20.20
C HIS A 78 6.80 -3.54 -19.46
N SER A 79 6.34 -2.67 -18.55
CA SER A 79 4.96 -2.18 -18.58
C SER A 79 4.84 -0.95 -17.67
N CYS A 80 4.78 0.22 -18.28
CA CYS A 80 4.05 1.33 -17.71
C CYS A 80 2.57 0.90 -17.57
N SER A 81 1.83 1.44 -16.61
CA SER A 81 0.41 1.13 -16.32
C SER A 81 0.23 -0.17 -15.51
N HIS A 82 -0.33 -0.23 -14.30
CA HIS A 82 -1.22 0.64 -13.55
C HIS A 82 -0.75 0.63 -12.07
N THR A 83 -0.06 1.67 -11.61
CA THR A 83 -0.18 2.02 -10.19
C THR A 83 -1.59 2.58 -10.05
N ASN A 84 -2.41 1.98 -9.20
CA ASN A 84 -3.71 2.53 -8.80
C ASN A 84 -3.43 3.81 -8.01
N ILE A 85 -3.09 4.89 -8.73
CA ILE A 85 -2.92 6.22 -8.17
C ILE A 85 -4.31 6.63 -7.67
N PRO A 86 -4.47 6.87 -6.36
CA PRO A 86 -5.72 7.37 -5.81
C PRO A 86 -6.19 8.59 -6.61
N GLU A 87 -7.46 8.60 -6.99
CA GLU A 87 -8.02 9.60 -7.92
C GLU A 87 -7.83 11.04 -7.43
N ASN A 88 -7.77 11.23 -6.11
CA ASN A 88 -7.47 12.51 -5.46
C ASN A 88 -6.03 13.02 -5.69
N ILE A 89 -5.05 12.14 -5.98
CA ILE A 89 -3.64 12.52 -6.23
C ILE A 89 -3.41 12.78 -7.72
N ARG A 90 -4.23 12.22 -8.61
CA ARG A 90 -4.08 12.35 -10.06
C ARG A 90 -4.13 13.81 -10.53
N ASN A 91 -5.03 14.60 -9.96
CA ASN A 91 -5.14 16.02 -10.29
C ASN A 91 -3.92 16.82 -9.80
N GLU A 92 -3.34 16.45 -8.65
CA GLU A 92 -2.17 17.13 -8.10
C GLU A 92 -0.90 16.86 -8.91
N LEU A 93 -0.74 15.64 -9.45
CA LEU A 93 0.41 15.26 -10.28
C LEU A 93 0.52 16.06 -11.58
N SER A 94 -0.58 16.61 -12.08
CA SER A 94 -0.58 17.47 -13.27
C SER A 94 -0.01 18.88 -13.02
N LEU A 95 0.15 19.26 -11.75
CA LEU A 95 0.61 20.60 -11.36
C LEU A 95 2.15 20.66 -11.33
N PRO A 96 2.75 21.85 -11.58
CA PRO A 96 4.18 22.09 -11.36
C PRO A 96 4.61 21.72 -9.93
N PHE A 97 5.87 21.31 -9.74
CA PHE A 97 6.34 20.85 -8.43
C PHE A 97 6.22 21.94 -7.35
N LEU A 98 6.47 23.20 -7.70
CA LEU A 98 6.33 24.32 -6.77
C LEU A 98 4.88 24.48 -6.27
N VAL A 99 3.91 24.38 -7.19
CA VAL A 99 2.49 24.48 -6.85
C VAL A 99 2.05 23.29 -5.99
N ARG A 100 2.54 22.08 -6.28
CA ARG A 100 2.31 20.91 -5.42
C ARG A 100 2.91 21.10 -4.03
N ARG A 101 4.11 21.70 -3.95
CA ARG A 101 4.84 21.93 -2.70
C ARG A 101 4.07 22.89 -1.80
N ASP A 102 3.54 23.97 -2.37
CA ASP A 102 2.82 25.00 -1.62
C ASP A 102 1.48 24.49 -1.06
N LYS A 103 0.89 23.46 -1.70
CA LYS A 103 -0.32 22.77 -1.24
C LYS A 103 -0.07 21.74 -0.13
N GLN A 104 1.18 21.39 0.16
CA GLN A 104 1.49 20.43 1.21
C GLN A 104 1.18 20.98 2.61
N SER A 105 0.81 20.10 3.52
CA SER A 105 0.67 20.44 4.95
C SER A 105 2.00 20.95 5.52
N GLU A 106 1.93 21.71 6.62
CA GLU A 106 3.11 22.27 7.28
C GLU A 106 4.14 21.18 7.64
N ASP A 107 3.74 20.08 8.26
CA ASP A 107 4.71 19.03 8.61
C ASP A 107 5.27 18.30 7.37
N GLN A 108 4.52 18.22 6.27
CA GLN A 108 5.05 17.64 5.02
C GLN A 108 6.11 18.56 4.39
N ARG A 109 5.89 19.88 4.44
CA ARG A 109 6.90 20.85 3.99
C ARG A 109 8.14 20.78 4.88
N GLU A 110 7.97 20.68 6.19
CA GLU A 110 9.09 20.58 7.11
C GLU A 110 9.92 19.30 6.88
N ILE A 111 9.27 18.16 6.65
CA ILE A 111 9.94 16.90 6.28
C ILE A 111 10.70 17.07 4.96
N LEU A 112 10.06 17.66 3.94
CA LEU A 112 10.69 17.88 2.65
C LEU A 112 11.91 18.81 2.77
N ASP A 113 11.78 19.93 3.47
CA ASP A 113 12.85 20.90 3.72
C ASP A 113 14.02 20.28 4.50
N PHE A 114 13.72 19.38 5.43
CA PHE A 114 14.74 18.62 6.15
C PHE A 114 15.53 17.70 5.21
N ILE A 115 14.82 16.92 4.37
CA ILE A 115 15.46 16.05 3.38
C ILE A 115 16.25 16.88 2.37
N GLU A 116 15.73 18.02 1.92
CA GLU A 116 16.44 18.92 1.04
C GLU A 116 17.78 19.39 1.62
N ARG A 117 17.77 19.87 2.87
CA ARG A 117 18.99 20.32 3.56
C ARG A 117 20.00 19.19 3.72
N ARG A 118 19.56 17.99 4.08
CA ARG A 118 20.44 16.83 4.31
C ARG A 118 20.93 16.16 3.02
N THR A 119 20.23 16.33 1.91
CA THR A 119 20.58 15.70 0.63
C THR A 119 21.12 16.70 -0.41
N ALA A 120 21.37 17.95 -0.01
CA ALA A 120 21.96 18.99 -0.85
C ALA A 120 23.30 18.54 -1.48
N ALA A 121 24.11 17.78 -0.73
CA ALA A 121 25.38 17.21 -1.21
C ALA A 121 25.22 15.89 -2.00
N GLY A 122 24.00 15.51 -2.40
CA GLY A 122 23.73 14.29 -3.16
C GLY A 122 23.50 13.02 -2.33
N GLY A 123 23.38 13.14 -1.01
CA GLY A 123 23.11 12.02 -0.10
C GLY A 123 21.65 11.55 -0.07
N SER A 124 21.36 10.67 0.88
CA SER A 124 20.02 10.19 1.24
C SER A 124 19.84 10.23 2.76
N VAL A 125 18.61 10.37 3.23
CA VAL A 125 18.26 10.34 4.64
C VAL A 125 17.59 9.01 4.97
N SER A 126 18.03 8.34 6.03
CA SER A 126 17.42 7.06 6.44
C SER A 126 16.02 7.26 7.01
N GLN A 127 15.13 6.28 6.82
CA GLN A 127 13.80 6.32 7.43
C GLN A 127 13.86 6.47 8.95
N LYS A 128 14.82 5.80 9.60
CA LYS A 128 15.02 5.87 11.04
C LYS A 128 15.32 7.30 11.49
N GLU A 129 16.23 7.99 10.80
CA GLU A 129 16.58 9.37 11.12
C GLU A 129 15.38 10.30 10.98
N LEU A 130 14.54 10.10 9.97
CA LEU A 130 13.29 10.84 9.80
C LEU A 130 12.28 10.53 10.90
N GLU A 131 12.11 9.25 11.25
CA GLU A 131 11.24 8.85 12.36
C GLU A 131 11.73 9.45 13.69
N ASP A 132 13.02 9.40 13.99
CA ASP A 132 13.61 9.93 15.21
C ASP A 132 13.47 11.47 15.28
N GLN A 133 13.73 12.18 14.17
CA GLN A 133 13.64 13.64 14.08
C GLN A 133 12.20 14.15 14.23
N PHE A 134 11.24 13.46 13.60
CA PHE A 134 9.84 13.89 13.51
C PHE A 134 8.90 13.15 14.49
N ALA A 135 9.44 12.26 15.33
CA ALA A 135 8.68 11.45 16.31
C ALA A 135 7.79 12.28 17.24
N LYS A 136 8.24 13.47 17.65
CA LYS A 136 7.56 14.28 18.67
C LYS A 136 6.24 14.90 18.20
N HIS A 137 6.14 15.26 16.91
CA HIS A 137 4.99 16.01 16.38
C HIS A 137 4.26 15.27 15.25
N VAL A 138 4.97 14.54 14.38
CA VAL A 138 4.36 13.69 13.34
C VAL A 138 4.09 12.27 13.86
N GLY A 139 4.94 11.78 14.77
CA GLY A 139 4.80 10.48 15.42
C GLY A 139 4.71 9.33 14.41
N ARG A 140 3.73 8.45 14.59
CA ARG A 140 3.56 7.24 13.77
C ARG A 140 3.19 7.50 12.30
N TYR A 141 2.93 8.76 11.93
CA TYR A 141 2.50 9.13 10.57
C TYR A 141 3.66 9.53 9.65
N VAL A 142 4.91 9.54 10.14
CA VAL A 142 6.09 9.90 9.33
C VAL A 142 6.18 9.05 8.07
N TYR A 143 6.02 7.73 8.21
CA TYR A 143 6.01 6.81 7.08
C TYR A 143 4.97 7.19 6.02
N TRP A 144 3.72 7.44 6.44
CA TRP A 144 2.65 7.80 5.52
C TRP A 144 2.94 9.13 4.79
N ARG A 145 3.49 10.12 5.48
CA ARG A 145 3.85 11.41 4.86
C ARG A 145 4.98 11.27 3.84
N LEU A 146 5.96 10.41 4.11
CA LEU A 146 7.03 10.10 3.16
C LEU A 146 6.50 9.39 1.90
N GLU A 147 5.56 8.46 2.06
CA GLU A 147 4.87 7.83 0.93
C GLU A 147 4.14 8.88 0.08
N VAL A 148 3.39 9.80 0.69
CA VAL A 148 2.71 10.88 -0.05
C VAL A 148 3.71 11.75 -0.82
N LEU A 149 4.80 12.17 -0.18
CA LEU A 149 5.84 12.96 -0.85
C LEU A 149 6.53 12.21 -1.99
N GLN A 150 6.70 10.89 -1.87
CA GLN A 150 7.17 10.02 -2.94
C GLN A 150 6.15 9.94 -4.08
N TYR A 151 4.87 9.70 -3.78
CA TYR A 151 3.81 9.65 -4.78
C TYR A 151 3.68 10.94 -5.57
N LEU A 152 3.84 12.09 -4.90
CA LEU A 152 3.85 13.41 -5.52
C LEU A 152 5.12 13.69 -6.32
N GLY A 153 6.08 12.77 -6.34
CA GLY A 153 7.30 12.85 -7.13
C GLY A 153 8.40 13.73 -6.54
N PHE A 154 8.29 14.17 -5.28
CA PHE A 154 9.34 14.94 -4.61
C PHE A 154 10.52 14.06 -4.20
N LEU A 155 10.21 12.84 -3.76
CA LEU A 155 11.17 11.91 -3.18
C LEU A 155 11.33 10.65 -4.04
N GLN A 156 12.55 10.10 -4.02
CA GLN A 156 12.86 8.77 -4.47
C GLN A 156 13.19 7.90 -3.25
N LYS A 157 12.47 6.78 -3.13
CA LYS A 157 12.70 5.75 -2.12
C LYS A 157 13.77 4.79 -2.63
N VAL A 158 14.77 4.53 -1.80
CA VAL A 158 15.91 3.67 -2.09
C VAL A 158 15.93 2.57 -1.05
N ASP A 159 16.02 1.33 -1.50
CA ASP A 159 16.16 0.18 -0.60
C ASP A 159 17.58 0.17 -0.03
N THR A 160 17.70 0.09 1.30
CA THR A 160 19.01 0.01 1.97
C THR A 160 19.45 -1.43 2.22
N GLY A 161 18.60 -2.42 1.93
CA GLY A 161 18.81 -3.83 2.28
C GLY A 161 18.72 -4.11 3.78
N GLU A 162 18.57 -3.07 4.60
CA GLU A 162 18.41 -3.18 6.05
C GLU A 162 16.97 -3.55 6.40
N LYS A 163 16.80 -4.41 7.40
CA LYS A 163 15.49 -4.77 7.95
C LYS A 163 15.43 -4.45 9.42
N HIS A 164 14.25 -4.02 9.88
CA HIS A 164 13.96 -3.87 11.30
C HIS A 164 12.81 -4.81 11.67
N GLY A 165 13.15 -5.96 12.27
CA GLY A 165 12.24 -7.10 12.33
C GLY A 165 11.94 -7.60 10.91
N ASP A 166 10.66 -7.78 10.60
CA ASP A 166 10.20 -8.22 9.27
C ASP A 166 9.95 -7.06 8.28
N LYS A 167 10.20 -5.80 8.68
CA LYS A 167 9.92 -4.64 7.83
C LYS A 167 11.18 -4.13 7.12
N PRO A 168 11.15 -3.95 5.79
CA PRO A 168 12.25 -3.33 5.07
C PRO A 168 12.43 -1.88 5.51
N ARG A 169 13.68 -1.44 5.60
CA ARG A 169 14.05 -0.04 5.80
C ARG A 169 14.46 0.58 4.48
N PHE A 170 14.19 1.86 4.38
CA PHE A 170 14.43 2.63 3.19
C PHE A 170 15.22 3.89 3.51
N SER A 171 15.90 4.42 2.51
CA SER A 171 16.42 5.77 2.51
C SER A 171 15.70 6.61 1.48
N TYR A 172 15.59 7.90 1.74
CA TYR A 172 14.88 8.85 0.92
C TYR A 172 15.85 9.91 0.42
N LYS A 173 15.76 10.23 -0.86
CA LYS A 173 16.50 11.34 -1.49
C LYS A 173 15.57 12.11 -2.40
N LEU A 174 15.91 13.35 -2.76
CA LEU A 174 15.11 14.11 -3.73
C LEU A 174 15.12 13.43 -5.10
N SER A 175 13.98 13.41 -5.78
CA SER A 175 13.86 12.91 -7.15
C SER A 175 14.68 13.75 -8.12
N SER A 176 15.06 13.15 -9.25
CA SER A 176 15.88 13.84 -10.25
C SER A 176 15.11 14.98 -10.93
N GLU A 177 13.80 14.77 -11.09
CA GLU A 177 12.83 15.67 -11.69
C GLU A 177 12.63 16.90 -10.82
N TYR A 178 12.42 16.69 -9.51
CA TYR A 178 12.27 17.80 -8.57
C TYR A 178 13.56 18.62 -8.44
N LYS A 179 14.73 17.95 -8.43
CA LYS A 179 16.02 18.66 -8.46
C LYS A 179 16.17 19.56 -9.68
N LYS A 180 15.82 19.06 -10.88
CA LYS A 180 15.92 19.83 -12.13
C LYS A 180 15.04 21.08 -12.13
N GLU A 181 13.78 20.97 -11.73
CA GLU A 181 12.84 22.10 -11.70
C GLU A 181 13.29 23.18 -10.70
N ARG A 182 13.84 22.77 -9.55
CA ARG A 182 14.38 23.70 -8.56
C ARG A 182 15.58 24.48 -9.11
N THR A 183 16.55 23.81 -9.72
CA THR A 183 17.72 24.50 -10.28
C THR A 183 17.34 25.43 -11.42
N SER A 184 16.31 25.07 -12.20
CA SER A 184 15.78 25.92 -13.28
C SER A 184 15.03 27.17 -12.80
N THR A 185 14.57 27.20 -11.55
CA THR A 185 13.82 28.35 -10.98
C THR A 185 14.76 29.35 -10.29
N PHE A 186 15.96 28.93 -9.91
CA PHE A 186 16.95 29.73 -9.17
C PHE A 186 18.27 29.96 -9.93
N GLY A 187 18.33 29.57 -11.21
CA GLY A 187 19.44 29.90 -12.12
C GLY A 187 19.05 31.02 -13.06
#